data_AF-A0A0C3AMZ7-F1
#
_entry.id   AF-A0A0C3AMZ7-F1
#
_cell.length_a   1.000
_cell.length_b   1.000
_cell.length_c   1.000
_cell.angle_alpha   90.00
_cell.angle_beta   90.00
_cell.angle_gamma   90.00
#
_symmetry.space_group_name_H-M   'P 1'
#
loop_
_entity.id
_entity.type
_entity.pdbx_description
1 polymer ?
#
loop_
_entity_poly.entity_id
_entity_poly.type
_entity_poly.pdbx_seq_one_letter_code
_entity_poly.pdbx_strand_id
1 'polypeptide(L)'
;MVNLNLHRSTRKEIKIKLNKIPVYVPYDAQFQLFKKVALELLHRKRTDRIRSIISQVYADIEMQGYVVIKDPSTHIRRLEQVKILQQALLDLDKLKPGTYKQAEGDAAIKQDADKFQMAVDQAIPATQTTDEIVLYDMLDPMCPGRQPPKALGLSKCKEVCGYLRVKGIATQPELWSRHQNSHARTPEGRSWSFMNRDEDIRGKVVEFINLARGFTSYIVALLHQDQLDIPQPIEIPLPGNPCCSRIPSCRHLGEHFQKLWHQRGIQRAVTIKENQDVYYSIFDTGLFDVRSNDLCIYC
;
A
#
# COMPACT_ATOMS: atom_id res chain seq x y z
N MET A 1 -45.58 26.72 10.63
CA MET A 1 -45.22 25.75 11.70
C MET A 1 -44.45 24.50 11.23
N VAL A 2 -44.01 24.40 9.96
CA VAL A 2 -43.36 23.16 9.43
C VAL A 2 -41.86 23.03 9.77
N ASN A 3 -41.15 24.12 10.06
CA ASN A 3 -39.68 24.12 10.22
C ASN A 3 -39.14 23.59 11.57
N LEU A 4 -39.93 23.60 12.65
CA LEU A 4 -39.46 23.18 13.98
C LEU A 4 -39.43 21.65 14.13
N ASN A 5 -40.39 20.95 13.54
CA ASN A 5 -40.45 19.49 13.57
C ASN A 5 -39.36 18.85 12.70
N LEU A 6 -39.05 19.44 11.55
CA LEU A 6 -37.97 18.98 10.67
C LEU A 6 -36.59 19.10 11.35
N HIS A 7 -36.30 20.24 12.00
CA HIS A 7 -35.05 20.43 12.74
C HIS A 7 -34.91 19.50 13.95
N ARG A 8 -36.00 19.20 14.67
CA ARG A 8 -36.00 18.22 15.77
C ARG A 8 -35.72 16.80 15.25
N SER A 9 -36.30 16.44 14.11
CA SER A 9 -36.07 15.14 13.45
C SER A 9 -34.60 14.97 13.02
N THR A 10 -34.04 15.96 12.31
CA THR A 10 -32.64 15.95 11.83
C THR A 10 -31.62 15.83 12.98
N ARG A 11 -31.83 16.56 14.09
CA ARG A 11 -30.95 16.47 15.27
C ARG A 11 -31.01 15.10 15.94
N LYS A 12 -32.18 14.46 15.97
CA LYS A 12 -32.35 13.11 16.52
C LYS A 12 -31.61 12.08 15.67
N GLU A 13 -31.74 12.16 14.35
CA GLU A 13 -31.04 11.27 13.41
C GLU A 13 -29.51 11.38 13.57
N ILE A 14 -28.99 12.60 13.64
CA ILE A 14 -27.55 12.84 13.84
C ILE A 14 -27.06 12.20 15.14
N LYS A 15 -27.78 12.39 16.25
CA LYS A 15 -27.41 11.76 17.54
C LYS A 15 -27.44 10.23 17.46
N ILE A 16 -28.41 9.65 16.76
CA ILE A 16 -28.48 8.19 16.58
C ILE A 16 -27.24 7.69 15.82
N LYS A 17 -26.86 8.32 14.71
CA LYS A 17 -25.67 7.90 13.93
C LYS A 17 -24.38 8.06 14.73
N LEU A 18 -24.21 9.19 15.42
CA LEU A 18 -23.06 9.41 16.30
C LEU A 18 -22.98 8.37 17.43
N ASN A 19 -24.09 7.83 17.91
CA ASN A 19 -24.07 6.78 18.94
C ASN A 19 -23.75 5.39 18.38
N LYS A 20 -23.82 5.19 17.06
CA LYS A 20 -23.49 3.90 16.43
C LYS A 20 -22.04 3.81 15.97
N ILE A 21 -21.39 4.92 15.61
CA ILE A 21 -19.99 4.92 15.14
C ILE A 21 -19.00 4.29 16.14
N PRO A 22 -19.08 4.54 17.48
CA PRO A 22 -18.15 3.95 18.45
C PRO A 22 -18.08 2.42 18.42
N VAL A 23 -19.12 1.75 17.93
CA VAL A 23 -19.18 0.29 17.84
C VAL A 23 -18.10 -0.26 16.90
N TYR A 24 -17.64 0.54 15.93
CA TYR A 24 -16.64 0.14 14.93
C TYR A 24 -15.21 0.61 15.28
N VAL A 25 -15.07 1.56 16.21
CA VAL A 25 -13.81 2.25 16.49
C VAL A 25 -13.39 1.96 17.94
N PRO A 26 -12.44 1.04 18.18
CA PRO A 26 -12.11 0.57 19.53
C PRO A 26 -11.46 1.63 20.43
N TYR A 27 -10.83 2.64 19.83
CA TYR A 27 -10.25 3.80 20.52
C TYR A 27 -10.85 5.06 19.93
N ASP A 28 -11.40 5.89 20.79
CA ASP A 28 -12.38 6.88 20.36
C ASP A 28 -11.91 8.32 20.52
N ALA A 29 -10.65 8.64 20.82
CA ALA A 29 -10.23 10.03 21.02
C ALA A 29 -10.51 10.89 19.77
N GLN A 30 -10.14 10.39 18.58
CA GLN A 30 -10.41 11.07 17.31
C GLN A 30 -11.92 11.14 17.04
N PHE A 31 -12.66 10.07 17.35
CA PHE A 31 -14.11 10.06 17.21
C PHE A 31 -14.81 11.04 18.16
N GLN A 32 -14.36 11.16 19.41
CA GLN A 32 -14.88 12.11 20.39
C GLN A 32 -14.61 13.55 19.96
N LEU A 33 -13.44 13.82 19.36
CA LEU A 33 -13.16 15.12 18.75
C LEU A 33 -14.14 15.42 17.60
N PHE A 34 -14.32 14.48 16.67
CA PHE A 34 -15.32 14.59 15.60
C PHE A 34 -16.72 14.85 16.14
N LYS A 35 -17.16 14.06 17.13
CA LYS A 35 -18.46 14.19 17.79
C LYS A 35 -18.62 15.56 18.44
N LYS A 36 -17.60 16.05 19.15
CA LYS A 36 -17.60 17.37 19.79
C LYS A 36 -17.80 18.48 18.74
N VAL A 37 -16.96 18.53 17.71
CA VAL A 37 -17.04 19.53 16.63
C VAL A 37 -18.41 19.47 15.93
N ALA A 38 -18.91 18.27 15.63
CA ALA A 38 -20.21 18.09 15.00
C ALA A 38 -21.36 18.65 15.87
N LEU A 39 -21.35 18.38 17.18
CA LEU A 39 -22.35 18.86 18.12
C LEU A 39 -22.28 20.38 18.33
N GLU A 40 -21.07 20.97 18.36
CA GLU A 40 -20.91 22.44 18.43
C GLU A 40 -21.53 23.15 17.22
N LEU A 41 -21.42 22.55 16.03
CA LEU A 41 -21.99 23.10 14.80
C LEU A 41 -23.50 22.90 14.69
N LEU A 42 -24.08 21.88 15.33
CA LEU A 42 -25.53 21.61 15.34
C LEU A 42 -26.38 22.72 15.97
N HIS A 43 -25.76 23.54 16.82
CA HIS A 43 -26.41 24.71 17.41
C HIS A 43 -26.68 25.82 16.36
N ARG A 44 -26.13 25.70 15.15
CA ARG A 44 -26.27 26.66 14.05
C ARG A 44 -27.24 26.13 12.98
N LYS A 45 -27.92 27.01 12.24
CA LYS A 45 -28.96 26.70 11.22
C LYS A 45 -28.44 25.95 9.97
N ARG A 46 -27.32 25.21 10.03
CA ARG A 46 -26.70 24.44 8.94
C ARG A 46 -26.84 22.92 9.14
N THR A 47 -27.96 22.47 9.69
CA THR A 47 -28.17 21.07 10.13
C THR A 47 -28.10 20.04 9.00
N ASP A 48 -28.45 20.41 7.77
CA ASP A 48 -28.54 19.43 6.67
C ASP A 48 -27.16 19.01 6.13
N ARG A 49 -26.22 19.96 6.03
CA ARG A 49 -24.83 19.65 5.64
C ARG A 49 -24.14 18.81 6.71
N ILE A 50 -24.34 19.15 7.98
CA ILE A 50 -23.82 18.37 9.12
C ILE A 50 -24.40 16.95 9.09
N ARG A 51 -25.71 16.81 8.85
CA ARG A 51 -26.35 15.50 8.68
C ARG A 51 -25.68 14.70 7.56
N SER A 52 -25.43 15.32 6.41
CA SER A 52 -24.81 14.65 5.27
C SER A 52 -23.42 14.13 5.62
N ILE A 53 -22.57 14.96 6.23
CA ILE A 53 -21.20 14.56 6.64
C ILE A 53 -21.26 13.39 7.61
N ILE A 54 -22.09 13.47 8.66
CA ILE A 54 -22.21 12.40 9.66
C ILE A 54 -22.77 11.11 9.06
N SER A 55 -23.70 11.23 8.10
CA SER A 55 -24.25 10.07 7.39
C SER A 55 -23.18 9.37 6.54
N GLN A 56 -22.36 10.15 5.85
CA GLN A 56 -21.25 9.64 5.05
C GLN A 56 -20.21 8.95 5.93
N VAL A 57 -19.78 9.60 7.02
CA VAL A 57 -18.85 9.02 7.99
C VAL A 57 -19.36 7.70 8.56
N TYR A 58 -20.65 7.64 8.92
CA TYR A 58 -21.25 6.40 9.41
C TYR A 58 -21.17 5.29 8.37
N ALA A 59 -21.61 5.57 7.13
CA ALA A 59 -21.60 4.60 6.05
C ALA A 59 -20.17 4.12 5.70
N ASP A 60 -19.21 5.05 5.65
CA ASP A 60 -17.83 4.73 5.30
C ASP A 60 -17.15 3.89 6.38
N ILE A 61 -17.36 4.22 7.67
CA ILE A 61 -16.84 3.44 8.80
C ILE A 61 -17.50 2.07 8.88
N GLU A 62 -18.82 1.99 8.69
CA GLU A 62 -19.57 0.73 8.65
C GLU A 62 -19.07 -0.18 7.52
N MET A 63 -18.79 0.39 6.35
CA MET A 63 -18.20 -0.31 5.21
C MET A 63 -16.79 -0.85 5.50
N GLN A 64 -15.97 -0.16 6.30
CA GLN A 64 -14.67 -0.69 6.73
C GLN A 64 -14.84 -1.88 7.70
N GLY A 65 -15.91 -1.88 8.49
CA GLY A 65 -16.18 -2.90 9.50
C GLY A 65 -15.35 -2.74 10.77
N TYR A 66 -15.35 -3.79 11.60
CA TYR A 66 -14.76 -3.77 12.94
C TYR A 66 -13.24 -3.94 12.90
N VAL A 67 -12.57 -3.27 13.84
CA VAL A 67 -11.16 -3.53 14.18
C VAL A 67 -11.12 -4.46 15.39
N VAL A 68 -10.49 -5.62 15.24
CA VAL A 68 -10.40 -6.66 16.27
C VAL A 68 -8.95 -6.78 16.70
N ILE A 69 -8.63 -6.44 17.95
CA ILE A 69 -7.26 -6.36 18.49
C ILE A 69 -6.47 -7.68 18.35
N LYS A 70 -7.17 -8.82 18.42
CA LYS A 70 -6.57 -10.15 18.31
C LYS A 70 -6.42 -10.65 16.87
N ASP A 71 -6.91 -9.89 15.89
CA ASP A 71 -6.89 -10.24 14.47
C ASP A 71 -6.18 -9.15 13.65
N PRO A 72 -4.87 -9.30 13.43
CA PRO A 72 -4.05 -8.35 12.66
C PRO A 72 -4.60 -8.02 11.27
N SER A 73 -5.34 -8.94 10.64
CA SER A 73 -5.90 -8.72 9.31
C SER A 73 -6.92 -7.57 9.28
N THR A 74 -7.48 -7.22 10.44
CA THR A 74 -8.42 -6.10 10.60
C THR A 74 -7.74 -4.79 10.94
N HIS A 75 -6.47 -4.79 11.37
CA HIS A 75 -5.78 -3.60 11.87
C HIS A 75 -5.60 -2.54 10.79
N ILE A 76 -5.53 -2.96 9.51
CA ILE A 76 -5.47 -2.03 8.38
C ILE A 76 -6.71 -1.13 8.28
N ARG A 77 -7.88 -1.63 8.71
CA ARG A 77 -9.15 -0.87 8.71
C ARG A 77 -9.05 0.38 9.59
N ARG A 78 -8.28 0.30 10.68
CA ARG A 78 -8.02 1.44 11.57
C ARG A 78 -7.45 2.63 10.80
N LEU A 79 -6.51 2.39 9.88
CA LEU A 79 -5.91 3.48 9.11
C LEU A 79 -6.93 4.18 8.20
N GLU A 80 -7.85 3.42 7.60
CA GLU A 80 -8.93 3.99 6.80
C GLU A 80 -9.97 4.72 7.67
N GLN A 81 -10.36 4.16 8.81
CA GLN A 81 -11.23 4.84 9.79
C GLN A 81 -10.62 6.18 10.25
N VAL A 82 -9.31 6.22 10.50
CA VAL A 82 -8.60 7.46 10.86
C VAL A 82 -8.70 8.51 9.75
N LYS A 83 -8.50 8.12 8.49
CA LYS A 83 -8.63 9.04 7.35
C LYS A 83 -10.06 9.56 7.19
N ILE A 84 -11.06 8.69 7.32
CA ILE A 84 -12.48 9.07 7.23
C ILE A 84 -12.78 10.14 8.28
N LEU A 85 -12.38 9.92 9.54
CA LEU A 85 -12.59 10.87 10.62
C LEU A 85 -11.81 12.18 10.41
N GLN A 86 -10.58 12.11 9.92
CA GLN A 86 -9.75 13.29 9.64
C GLN A 86 -10.34 14.13 8.51
N GLN A 87 -10.76 13.50 7.41
CA GLN A 87 -11.44 14.17 6.30
C GLN A 87 -12.75 14.82 6.76
N ALA A 88 -13.54 14.12 7.59
CA ALA A 88 -14.78 14.65 8.12
C ALA A 88 -14.57 15.86 9.04
N LEU A 89 -13.51 15.87 9.86
CA LEU A 89 -13.12 17.04 10.66
C LEU A 89 -12.78 18.25 9.77
N LEU A 90 -12.04 18.04 8.68
CA LEU A 90 -11.76 19.09 7.69
C LEU A 90 -13.04 19.60 7.01
N ASP A 91 -13.97 18.70 6.67
CA ASP A 91 -15.23 19.09 6.04
C ASP A 91 -16.16 19.83 7.00
N LEU A 92 -16.16 19.50 8.30
CA LEU A 92 -16.82 20.27 9.33
C LEU A 92 -16.16 21.66 9.51
N ASP A 93 -14.84 21.75 9.44
CA ASP A 93 -14.13 23.03 9.52
C ASP A 93 -14.46 23.94 8.33
N LYS A 94 -14.62 23.40 7.11
CA LYS A 94 -15.10 24.18 5.95
C LYS A 94 -16.47 24.82 6.20
N LEU A 95 -17.32 24.24 7.05
CA LEU A 95 -18.60 24.84 7.43
C LEU A 95 -18.44 26.03 8.37
N LYS A 96 -17.34 26.09 9.14
CA LYS A 96 -16.98 27.21 10.01
C LYS A 96 -15.47 27.12 10.32
N PRO A 97 -14.63 27.85 9.56
CA PRO A 97 -13.18 27.77 9.73
C PRO A 97 -12.74 28.07 11.16
N GLY A 98 -11.75 27.33 11.65
CA GLY A 98 -11.19 27.47 12.99
C GLY A 98 -12.00 26.78 14.09
N THR A 99 -12.97 25.93 13.74
CA THR A 99 -13.66 25.08 14.73
C THR A 99 -12.86 23.82 15.02
N TYR A 100 -12.09 23.35 14.03
CA TYR A 100 -11.13 22.27 14.18
C TYR A 100 -9.72 22.83 14.07
N LYS A 101 -8.83 22.40 14.98
CA LYS A 101 -7.41 22.69 14.91
C LYS A 101 -6.67 21.40 14.54
N GLN A 102 -5.83 21.47 13.51
CA GLN A 102 -5.06 20.31 13.06
C GLN A 102 -4.27 19.65 14.20
N ALA A 103 -3.65 20.44 15.07
CA ALA A 103 -2.89 19.94 16.22
C ALA A 103 -3.74 19.10 17.20
N GLU A 104 -5.02 19.44 17.39
CA GLU A 104 -5.93 18.65 18.23
C GLU A 104 -6.27 17.31 17.56
N GLY A 105 -6.43 17.32 16.23
CA GLY A 105 -6.62 16.10 15.44
C GLY A 105 -5.42 15.17 15.50
N ASP A 106 -4.22 15.71 15.27
CA ASP A 106 -2.98 14.94 15.31
C ASP A 106 -2.72 14.34 16.71
N ALA A 107 -3.01 15.10 17.78
CA ALA A 107 -2.94 14.62 19.15
C ALA A 107 -3.93 13.49 19.43
N ALA A 108 -5.18 13.60 18.96
CA ALA A 108 -6.19 12.56 19.13
C ALA A 108 -5.84 11.28 18.36
N ILE A 109 -5.33 11.41 17.12
CA ILE A 109 -4.86 10.29 16.30
C ILE A 109 -3.69 9.57 17.00
N LYS A 110 -2.74 10.34 17.56
CA LYS A 110 -1.61 9.79 18.31
C LYS A 110 -2.08 9.05 19.57
N GLN A 111 -2.98 9.64 20.35
CA GLN A 111 -3.55 8.99 21.53
C GLN A 111 -4.23 7.66 21.19
N ASP A 112 -5.02 7.62 20.12
CA ASP A 112 -5.66 6.38 19.65
C ASP A 112 -4.62 5.38 19.12
N ALA A 113 -3.49 5.84 18.59
CA ALA A 113 -2.42 4.95 18.09
C ALA A 113 -1.65 4.32 19.25
N ASP A 114 -1.32 5.11 20.27
CA ASP A 114 -0.62 4.64 21.46
C ASP A 114 -1.47 3.61 22.23
N LYS A 115 -2.76 3.90 22.44
CA LYS A 115 -3.68 2.94 23.09
C LYS A 115 -3.87 1.66 22.28
N PHE A 116 -3.96 1.77 20.96
CA PHE A 116 -4.06 0.63 20.06
C PHE A 116 -2.82 -0.25 20.15
N GLN A 117 -1.62 0.36 20.06
CA GLN A 117 -0.35 -0.35 20.19
C GLN A 117 -0.26 -1.08 21.55
N MET A 118 -0.56 -0.38 22.66
CA MET A 118 -0.53 -0.99 23.99
C MET A 118 -1.43 -2.22 24.10
N ALA A 119 -2.62 -2.19 23.50
CA ALA A 119 -3.53 -3.33 23.55
C ALA A 119 -3.11 -4.47 22.63
N VAL A 120 -2.53 -4.16 21.46
CA VAL A 120 -1.92 -5.16 20.58
C VAL A 120 -0.78 -5.87 21.29
N ASP A 121 0.11 -5.12 21.94
CA ASP A 121 1.26 -5.65 22.69
C ASP A 121 0.83 -6.55 23.87
N GLN A 122 -0.30 -6.23 24.50
CA GLN A 122 -0.88 -7.04 25.58
C GLN A 122 -1.61 -8.29 25.07
N ALA A 123 -2.21 -8.23 23.88
CA ALA A 123 -3.05 -9.28 23.36
C ALA A 123 -2.29 -10.32 22.53
N ILE A 124 -1.16 -9.93 21.92
CA ILE A 124 -0.35 -10.78 21.04
C ILE A 124 0.91 -11.22 21.81
N PRO A 125 1.11 -12.53 22.05
CA PRO A 125 2.28 -13.03 22.77
C PRO A 125 3.60 -12.56 22.13
N ALA A 126 4.62 -12.27 22.93
CA ALA A 126 5.93 -11.84 22.45
C ALA A 126 6.63 -12.85 21.50
N THR A 127 6.19 -14.11 21.46
CA THR A 127 6.66 -15.11 20.49
C THR A 127 6.03 -14.97 19.10
N GLN A 128 5.04 -14.09 18.95
CA GLN A 128 4.49 -13.63 17.67
C GLN A 128 4.92 -12.19 17.36
N THR A 129 6.01 -11.70 17.95
CA THR A 129 6.61 -10.41 17.57
C THR A 129 6.71 -10.35 16.06
N THR A 130 5.99 -9.40 15.47
CA THR A 130 6.12 -9.06 14.07
C THR A 130 7.54 -8.59 13.85
N ASP A 131 8.33 -9.38 13.12
CA ASP A 131 9.62 -8.92 12.62
C ASP A 131 9.42 -7.55 11.97
N GLU A 132 10.34 -6.62 12.22
CA GLU A 132 10.31 -5.35 11.53
C GLU A 132 10.45 -5.60 10.03
N ILE A 133 9.36 -5.34 9.30
CA ILE A 133 9.34 -5.49 7.86
C ILE A 133 9.79 -4.17 7.25
N VAL A 134 10.79 -4.23 6.39
CA VAL A 134 11.23 -3.09 5.59
C VAL A 134 10.78 -3.33 4.15
N LEU A 135 10.04 -2.37 3.60
CA LEU A 135 9.48 -2.43 2.25
C LEU A 135 10.29 -1.53 1.32
N TYR A 136 10.86 -2.09 0.26
CA TYR A 136 11.61 -1.34 -0.76
C TYR A 136 10.81 -1.24 -2.08
N ASP A 137 10.93 -0.13 -2.79
CA ASP A 137 10.32 0.04 -4.11
C ASP A 137 11.30 -0.43 -5.19
N MET A 138 10.94 -1.46 -5.96
CA MET A 138 11.80 -1.96 -7.05
C MET A 138 11.98 -0.93 -8.18
N LEU A 139 11.05 0.02 -8.31
CA LEU A 139 11.11 1.06 -9.35
C LEU A 139 11.89 2.29 -8.90
N ASP A 140 12.28 2.34 -7.62
CA ASP A 140 13.19 3.34 -7.06
C ASP A 140 14.14 2.66 -6.04
N PRO A 141 15.15 1.91 -6.52
CA PRO A 141 16.06 1.16 -5.65
C PRO A 141 16.89 2.03 -4.70
N MET A 142 16.98 3.33 -4.96
CA MET A 142 17.67 4.30 -4.12
C MET A 142 16.78 4.86 -3.01
N CYS A 143 15.46 4.64 -3.09
CA CYS A 143 14.53 5.05 -2.05
C CYS A 143 14.83 4.27 -0.76
N PRO A 144 15.00 4.94 0.39
CA PRO A 144 15.18 4.25 1.65
C PRO A 144 13.96 3.36 1.94
N GLY A 145 14.23 2.19 2.50
CA GLY A 145 13.20 1.23 2.87
C GLY A 145 12.18 1.82 3.83
N ARG A 146 10.91 1.50 3.63
CA ARG A 146 9.78 1.99 4.40
C ARG A 146 9.39 0.97 5.47
N GLN A 147 9.29 1.41 6.72
CA GLN A 147 8.83 0.57 7.82
C GLN A 147 7.36 0.84 8.13
N PRO A 148 6.46 -0.15 7.97
CA PRO A 148 5.10 -0.05 8.48
C PRO A 148 5.08 0.04 10.01
N PRO A 149 4.08 0.73 10.61
CA PRO A 149 3.92 0.73 12.06
C PRO A 149 3.75 -0.69 12.62
N LYS A 150 4.53 -1.03 13.66
CA LYS A 150 4.51 -2.35 14.32
C LYS A 150 3.10 -2.80 14.73
N ALA A 151 2.28 -1.87 15.23
CA ALA A 151 0.89 -2.09 15.65
C ALA A 151 0.03 -2.79 14.59
N LEU A 152 0.35 -2.59 13.30
CA LEU A 152 -0.43 -3.20 12.22
C LEU A 152 -0.28 -4.72 12.18
N GLY A 153 0.75 -5.28 12.81
CA GLY A 153 0.88 -6.73 12.91
C GLY A 153 1.01 -7.42 11.56
N LEU A 154 1.55 -6.73 10.54
CA LEU A 154 1.57 -7.22 9.16
C LEU A 154 2.37 -8.52 9.09
N SER A 155 1.71 -9.58 8.66
CA SER A 155 2.27 -10.94 8.61
C SER A 155 2.02 -11.64 7.28
N LYS A 156 1.10 -11.14 6.46
CA LYS A 156 0.76 -11.67 5.14
C LYS A 156 0.94 -10.65 4.02
N CYS A 157 1.26 -11.14 2.82
CA CYS A 157 1.41 -10.32 1.61
C CYS A 157 0.19 -9.41 1.36
N LYS A 158 -1.03 -9.93 1.45
CA LYS A 158 -2.27 -9.16 1.27
C LYS A 158 -2.40 -7.97 2.23
N GLU A 159 -1.88 -8.08 3.44
CA GLU A 159 -1.96 -7.05 4.47
C GLU A 159 -1.00 -5.91 4.14
N VAL A 160 0.22 -6.23 3.67
CA VAL A 160 1.17 -5.24 3.15
C VAL A 160 0.64 -4.56 1.89
N CYS A 161 0.07 -5.31 0.95
CA CYS A 161 -0.60 -4.72 -0.21
C CYS A 161 -1.72 -3.75 0.21
N GLY A 162 -2.50 -4.11 1.22
CA GLY A 162 -3.50 -3.23 1.83
C GLY A 162 -2.85 -1.97 2.40
N TYR A 163 -1.80 -2.12 3.21
CA TYR A 163 -1.03 -1.01 3.78
C TYR A 163 -0.51 -0.03 2.72
N LEU A 164 0.14 -0.54 1.67
CA LEU A 164 0.68 0.28 0.58
C LEU A 164 -0.41 1.09 -0.13
N ARG A 165 -1.59 0.49 -0.35
CA ARG A 165 -2.76 1.17 -0.93
C ARG A 165 -3.32 2.25 -0.03
N VAL A 166 -3.54 1.91 1.24
CA VAL A 166 -4.02 2.86 2.25
C VAL A 166 -3.04 4.01 2.43
N LYS A 167 -1.73 3.79 2.39
CA LYS A 167 -0.76 4.89 2.49
C LYS A 167 -0.59 5.69 1.19
N GLY A 168 -1.25 5.31 0.10
CA GLY A 168 -1.07 5.95 -1.21
C GLY A 168 0.32 5.75 -1.80
N ILE A 169 1.07 4.74 -1.31
CA ILE A 169 2.43 4.42 -1.78
C ILE A 169 2.34 3.68 -3.12
N ALA A 170 1.43 2.71 -3.21
CA ALA A 170 1.18 1.96 -4.43
C ALA A 170 -0.31 1.64 -4.54
N THR A 171 -0.90 1.91 -5.71
CA THR A 171 -2.33 1.67 -5.98
C THR A 171 -2.61 0.22 -6.36
N GLN A 172 -1.69 -0.41 -7.08
CA GLN A 172 -1.74 -1.83 -7.43
C GLN A 172 -0.42 -2.52 -7.06
N PRO A 173 -0.15 -2.72 -5.75
CA PRO A 173 1.09 -3.32 -5.29
C PRO A 173 1.10 -4.83 -5.52
N GLU A 174 2.18 -5.33 -6.11
CA GLU A 174 2.61 -6.72 -6.07
C GLU A 174 3.92 -6.84 -5.27
N LEU A 175 4.07 -7.93 -4.49
CA LEU A 175 5.21 -8.12 -3.60
C LEU A 175 6.12 -9.24 -4.07
N TRP A 176 7.39 -9.07 -3.77
CA TRP A 176 8.46 -10.01 -4.05
C TRP A 176 9.33 -10.16 -2.81
N SER A 177 9.76 -11.39 -2.55
CA SER A 177 10.78 -11.67 -1.53
C SER A 177 12.14 -11.60 -2.20
N ARG A 178 13.03 -10.77 -1.67
CA ARG A 178 14.44 -10.72 -2.07
C ARG A 178 15.23 -11.76 -1.27
N HIS A 179 16.06 -12.50 -1.99
CA HIS A 179 16.99 -13.49 -1.47
C HIS A 179 18.41 -13.07 -1.84
N GLN A 180 19.39 -13.55 -1.07
CA GLN A 180 20.82 -13.34 -1.32
C GLN A 180 21.53 -14.68 -1.41
N ASN A 181 22.66 -14.73 -2.11
CA ASN A 181 23.45 -15.95 -2.32
C ASN A 181 22.66 -17.10 -2.99
N SER A 182 21.64 -16.76 -3.79
CA SER A 182 20.78 -17.74 -4.45
C SER A 182 21.42 -18.37 -5.70
N HIS A 183 22.44 -17.71 -6.25
CA HIS A 183 23.18 -18.17 -7.44
C HIS A 183 24.59 -17.57 -7.46
N ALA A 184 25.46 -18.11 -8.31
CA ALA A 184 26.88 -17.70 -8.43
C ALA A 184 27.15 -16.78 -9.63
N ARG A 185 26.13 -16.08 -10.15
CA ARG A 185 26.25 -15.23 -11.36
C ARG A 185 26.85 -13.86 -11.06
N THR A 186 26.49 -13.34 -9.91
CA THR A 186 26.92 -12.05 -9.38
C THR A 186 27.50 -12.28 -7.98
N PRO A 187 28.33 -11.36 -7.46
CA PRO A 187 28.89 -11.49 -6.12
C PRO A 187 27.83 -11.57 -5.01
N GLU A 188 26.73 -10.83 -5.15
CA GLU A 188 25.64 -10.84 -4.15
C GLU A 188 24.65 -11.99 -4.35
N GLY A 189 24.59 -12.57 -5.55
CA GLY A 189 23.70 -13.66 -5.91
C GLY A 189 22.23 -13.35 -5.63
N ARG A 190 21.78 -12.09 -5.87
CA ARG A 190 20.41 -11.68 -5.52
C ARG A 190 19.39 -12.29 -6.46
N SER A 191 18.33 -12.83 -5.87
CA SER A 191 17.15 -13.27 -6.62
C SER A 191 15.87 -12.80 -5.96
N TRP A 192 14.78 -12.80 -6.74
CA TRP A 192 13.46 -12.40 -6.28
C TRP A 192 12.44 -13.49 -6.57
N SER A 193 11.57 -13.77 -5.60
CA SER A 193 10.43 -14.68 -5.79
C SER A 193 9.12 -13.93 -5.60
N PHE A 194 8.22 -14.04 -6.57
CA PHE A 194 6.88 -13.47 -6.48
C PHE A 194 6.12 -14.05 -5.29
N MET A 195 5.48 -13.21 -4.50
CA MET A 195 4.78 -13.62 -3.28
C MET A 195 3.29 -13.77 -3.51
N ASN A 196 2.74 -14.91 -3.10
CA ASN A 196 1.30 -15.13 -3.12
C ASN A 196 0.58 -14.32 -2.03
N ARG A 197 -0.70 -13.99 -2.24
CA ARG A 197 -1.47 -13.11 -1.36
C ARG A 197 -1.52 -13.58 0.11
N ASP A 198 -1.59 -14.88 0.35
CA ASP A 198 -1.68 -15.48 1.68
C ASP A 198 -0.32 -15.97 2.21
N GLU A 199 0.76 -15.69 1.48
CA GLU A 199 2.11 -16.05 1.90
C GLU A 199 2.56 -15.22 3.11
N ASP A 200 3.32 -15.87 4.00
CA ASP A 200 3.94 -15.20 5.15
C ASP A 200 5.10 -14.31 4.71
N ILE A 201 5.17 -13.10 5.26
CA ILE A 201 6.21 -12.11 4.97
C ILE A 201 7.23 -11.96 6.09
N ARG A 202 7.02 -12.60 7.26
CA ARG A 202 7.92 -12.48 8.40
C ARG A 202 9.27 -13.13 8.10
N GLY A 203 10.34 -12.53 8.61
CA GLY A 203 11.73 -12.91 8.31
C GLY A 203 12.20 -12.69 6.86
N LYS A 204 11.36 -12.14 5.97
CA LYS A 204 11.71 -11.91 4.56
C LYS A 204 12.08 -10.46 4.31
N VAL A 205 13.01 -10.24 3.39
CA VAL A 205 13.25 -8.92 2.80
C VAL A 205 12.24 -8.72 1.68
N VAL A 206 11.33 -7.75 1.83
CA VAL A 206 10.20 -7.58 0.92
C VAL A 206 10.37 -6.33 0.08
N GLU A 207 10.13 -6.48 -1.22
CA GLU A 207 10.13 -5.40 -2.18
C GLU A 207 8.81 -5.39 -2.93
N PHE A 208 8.41 -4.23 -3.44
CA PHE A 208 7.13 -4.08 -4.13
C PHE A 208 7.28 -3.39 -5.50
N ILE A 209 6.32 -3.68 -6.37
CA ILE A 209 6.11 -3.02 -7.65
C ILE A 209 4.70 -2.46 -7.67
N ASN A 210 4.53 -1.21 -8.13
CA ASN A 210 3.21 -0.64 -8.40
C ASN A 210 2.82 -0.84 -9.86
N LEU A 211 1.94 -1.81 -10.14
CA LEU A 211 1.51 -2.15 -11.50
C LEU A 211 0.82 -1.00 -12.23
N ALA A 212 0.20 -0.07 -11.50
CA ALA A 212 -0.43 1.12 -12.07
C ALA A 212 0.55 2.04 -12.82
N ARG A 213 1.86 1.79 -12.74
CA ARG A 213 2.89 2.44 -13.56
C ARG A 213 3.01 1.87 -14.98
N GLY A 214 2.11 0.98 -15.39
CA GLY A 214 1.98 0.50 -16.76
C GLY A 214 2.44 -0.94 -16.98
N PHE A 215 2.48 -1.78 -15.95
CA PHE A 215 2.87 -3.19 -16.09
C PHE A 215 1.63 -4.07 -16.22
N THR A 216 1.50 -4.79 -17.35
CA THR A 216 0.44 -5.80 -17.54
C THR A 216 0.99 -7.21 -17.33
N SER A 217 1.98 -7.58 -18.12
CA SER A 217 2.77 -8.81 -18.01
C SER A 217 4.23 -8.40 -17.86
N TYR A 218 4.91 -8.85 -16.81
CA TYR A 218 6.28 -8.42 -16.55
C TYR A 218 7.11 -9.53 -15.93
N ILE A 219 8.42 -9.34 -15.97
CA ILE A 219 9.43 -10.08 -15.21
C ILE A 219 10.24 -9.11 -14.36
N VAL A 220 10.94 -9.63 -13.36
CA VAL A 220 11.99 -8.87 -12.66
C VAL A 220 13.33 -9.37 -13.19
N ALA A 221 14.03 -8.53 -13.94
CA ALA A 221 15.41 -8.82 -14.33
C ALA A 221 16.37 -8.42 -13.22
N LEU A 222 17.44 -9.18 -13.07
CA LEU A 222 18.61 -8.80 -12.29
C LEU A 222 19.53 -7.97 -13.19
N LEU A 223 19.68 -6.69 -12.88
CA LEU A 223 20.64 -5.82 -13.54
C LEU A 223 21.91 -5.74 -12.69
N HIS A 224 23.00 -6.31 -13.17
CA HIS A 224 24.30 -6.25 -12.52
C HIS A 224 25.11 -5.07 -13.09
N GLN A 225 25.41 -4.09 -12.24
CA GLN A 225 26.19 -2.91 -12.62
C GLN A 225 27.05 -2.46 -11.43
N ASP A 226 28.32 -2.14 -11.67
CA ASP A 226 29.23 -1.59 -10.64
C ASP A 226 29.29 -2.47 -9.37
N GLN A 227 29.28 -3.79 -9.55
CA GLN A 227 29.24 -4.80 -8.47
C GLN A 227 27.95 -4.82 -7.64
N LEU A 228 26.89 -4.14 -8.09
CA LEU A 228 25.59 -4.09 -7.44
C LEU A 228 24.53 -4.86 -8.24
N ASP A 229 23.70 -5.61 -7.51
CA ASP A 229 22.55 -6.30 -8.05
C ASP A 229 21.28 -5.46 -7.86
N ILE A 230 20.74 -4.95 -8.97
CA ILE A 230 19.61 -4.04 -8.99
C ILE A 230 18.37 -4.77 -9.57
N PRO A 231 17.24 -4.82 -8.85
CA PRO A 231 16.00 -5.35 -9.41
C PRO A 231 15.47 -4.40 -10.46
N GLN A 232 15.09 -4.93 -11.61
CA GLN A 232 14.56 -4.12 -12.69
C GLN A 232 13.32 -4.79 -13.29
N PRO A 233 12.11 -4.32 -12.95
CA PRO A 233 10.88 -4.77 -13.58
C PRO A 233 10.87 -4.38 -15.07
N ILE A 234 10.53 -5.33 -15.94
CA ILE A 234 10.46 -5.15 -17.39
C ILE A 234 9.18 -5.75 -17.91
N GLU A 235 8.42 -4.99 -18.69
CA GLU A 235 7.23 -5.49 -19.37
C GLU A 235 7.61 -6.50 -20.46
N ILE A 236 6.92 -7.64 -20.48
CA ILE A 236 7.07 -8.68 -21.50
C ILE A 236 5.84 -8.67 -22.43
N PRO A 237 6.01 -8.63 -23.76
CA PRO A 237 4.88 -8.71 -24.66
C PRO A 237 4.31 -10.13 -24.71
N LEU A 238 3.03 -10.23 -25.05
CA LEU A 238 2.43 -11.52 -25.42
C LEU A 238 3.10 -12.06 -26.70
N PRO A 239 3.08 -13.39 -26.92
CA PRO A 239 3.69 -13.99 -28.09
C PRO A 239 3.11 -13.40 -29.38
N GLY A 240 3.98 -12.96 -30.28
CA GLY A 240 3.60 -12.32 -31.54
C GLY A 240 3.32 -10.81 -31.46
N ASN A 241 3.27 -10.21 -30.26
CA ASN A 241 3.15 -8.76 -30.10
C ASN A 241 4.54 -8.09 -30.08
N PRO A 242 4.68 -6.89 -30.68
CA PRO A 242 5.91 -6.12 -30.54
C PRO A 242 6.06 -5.58 -29.10
N CYS A 243 7.24 -5.74 -28.47
CA CYS A 243 7.51 -5.21 -27.12
C CYS A 243 7.69 -3.68 -27.08
N CYS A 244 7.83 -3.03 -28.23
CA CYS A 244 8.08 -1.60 -28.35
C CYS A 244 7.08 -1.01 -29.36
N SER A 245 6.19 -0.13 -28.91
CA SER A 245 5.14 0.49 -29.74
C SER A 245 5.65 1.49 -30.79
N ARG A 246 6.95 1.82 -30.78
CA ARG A 246 7.61 2.68 -31.77
C ARG A 246 8.39 1.85 -32.80
N ILE A 247 8.25 2.23 -34.07
CA ILE A 247 8.98 1.66 -35.22
C ILE A 247 10.45 2.14 -35.19
N PRO A 248 11.44 1.24 -35.35
CA PRO A 248 11.27 -0.21 -35.51
C PRO A 248 10.93 -0.87 -34.17
N SER A 249 9.91 -1.73 -34.09
CA SER A 249 9.61 -2.49 -32.87
C SER A 249 10.80 -3.39 -32.52
N CYS A 250 11.13 -3.52 -31.24
CA CYS A 250 12.21 -4.42 -30.84
C CYS A 250 11.72 -5.87 -31.02
N ARG A 251 12.51 -6.71 -31.71
CA ARG A 251 12.19 -8.13 -31.88
C ARG A 251 13.00 -8.99 -30.90
N HIS A 252 14.22 -8.57 -30.63
CA HIS A 252 15.16 -9.30 -29.77
C HIS A 252 15.38 -8.58 -28.44
N LEU A 253 15.78 -9.36 -27.44
CA LEU A 253 16.03 -8.92 -26.08
C LEU A 253 17.07 -7.79 -26.00
N GLY A 254 18.19 -7.92 -26.71
CA GLY A 254 19.24 -6.92 -26.75
C GLY A 254 18.78 -5.57 -27.32
N GLU A 255 17.99 -5.58 -28.39
CA GLU A 255 17.38 -4.37 -28.97
C GLU A 255 16.44 -3.70 -27.95
N HIS A 256 15.69 -4.50 -27.19
CA HIS A 256 14.79 -3.99 -26.16
C HIS A 256 15.56 -3.31 -25.02
N PHE A 257 16.62 -3.93 -24.51
CA PHE A 257 17.45 -3.35 -23.44
C PHE A 257 18.20 -2.11 -23.87
N GLN A 258 18.72 -2.07 -25.10
CA GLN A 258 19.34 -0.86 -25.65
C GLN A 258 18.35 0.31 -25.71
N LYS A 259 17.05 0.05 -25.90
CA LYS A 259 16.03 1.12 -25.82
C LYS A 259 15.70 1.51 -24.39
N LEU A 260 15.53 0.54 -23.49
CA LEU A 260 15.20 0.82 -22.09
C LEU A 260 16.33 1.55 -21.37
N TRP A 261 17.58 1.14 -21.61
CA TRP A 261 18.76 1.68 -20.94
C TRP A 261 19.79 2.14 -21.96
N HIS A 262 19.38 3.03 -22.87
CA HIS A 262 20.24 3.62 -23.91
C HIS A 262 21.54 4.27 -23.38
N GLN A 263 21.60 4.62 -22.09
CA GLN A 263 22.79 5.17 -21.43
C GLN A 263 23.70 4.11 -20.81
N ARG A 264 23.27 2.84 -20.74
CA ARG A 264 24.02 1.74 -20.13
C ARG A 264 24.58 0.84 -21.24
N GLY A 265 25.86 0.49 -21.13
CA GLY A 265 26.52 -0.40 -22.08
C GLY A 265 26.14 -1.84 -21.81
N ILE A 266 25.03 -2.34 -22.37
CA ILE A 266 24.61 -3.73 -22.14
C ILE A 266 25.62 -4.68 -22.79
N GLN A 267 26.33 -5.45 -21.96
CA GLN A 267 27.39 -6.35 -22.39
C GLN A 267 26.84 -7.73 -22.71
N ARG A 268 25.91 -8.24 -21.88
CA ARG A 268 25.42 -9.61 -21.96
C ARG A 268 24.06 -9.78 -21.27
N ALA A 269 23.26 -10.73 -21.74
CA ALA A 269 22.03 -11.17 -21.08
C ALA A 269 21.99 -12.70 -20.99
N VAL A 270 21.80 -13.25 -19.79
CA VAL A 270 21.78 -14.70 -19.55
C VAL A 270 20.62 -15.13 -18.69
N THR A 271 20.21 -16.39 -18.81
CA THR A 271 19.30 -17.00 -17.83
C THR A 271 20.02 -17.27 -16.52
N ILE A 272 19.37 -17.06 -15.38
CA ILE A 272 19.98 -17.26 -14.06
C ILE A 272 20.20 -18.76 -13.81
N LYS A 273 19.16 -19.55 -14.03
CA LYS A 273 19.16 -21.01 -13.79
C LYS A 273 20.15 -21.74 -14.70
N GLU A 274 20.04 -21.53 -16.02
CA GLU A 274 20.75 -22.35 -17.01
C GLU A 274 22.04 -21.73 -17.54
N ASN A 275 22.32 -20.45 -17.23
CA ASN A 275 23.43 -19.68 -17.81
C ASN A 275 23.36 -19.52 -19.34
N GLN A 276 22.18 -19.70 -19.93
CA GLN A 276 22.04 -19.64 -21.37
C GLN A 276 22.11 -18.17 -21.81
N ASP A 277 22.91 -17.88 -22.83
CA ASP A 277 22.91 -16.56 -23.44
C ASP A 277 21.62 -16.35 -24.24
N VAL A 278 20.89 -15.29 -23.90
CA VAL A 278 19.57 -14.99 -24.47
C VAL A 278 19.52 -13.58 -25.06
N TYR A 279 20.66 -12.92 -25.23
CA TYR A 279 20.74 -11.54 -25.74
C TYR A 279 20.08 -11.39 -27.12
N TYR A 280 20.22 -12.41 -27.98
CA TYR A 280 19.63 -12.42 -29.33
C TYR A 280 18.31 -13.21 -29.41
N SER A 281 17.77 -13.67 -28.28
CA SER A 281 16.50 -14.39 -28.25
C SER A 281 15.31 -13.45 -28.46
N ILE A 282 14.20 -14.00 -28.95
CA ILE A 282 12.92 -13.28 -29.06
C ILE A 282 12.45 -12.93 -27.65
N PHE A 283 12.07 -11.67 -27.43
CA PHE A 283 11.60 -11.21 -26.13
C PHE A 283 10.07 -11.29 -26.04
N ASP A 284 9.57 -12.37 -25.47
CA ASP A 284 8.14 -12.62 -25.24
C ASP A 284 7.89 -13.50 -24.00
N THR A 285 6.63 -13.80 -23.72
CA THR A 285 6.23 -14.70 -22.61
C THR A 285 6.53 -16.18 -22.87
N GLY A 286 7.06 -16.56 -24.04
CA GLY A 286 7.53 -17.92 -24.30
C GLY A 286 8.96 -18.13 -23.79
N LEU A 287 9.77 -17.07 -23.79
CA LEU A 287 11.13 -17.10 -23.24
C LEU A 287 11.15 -17.03 -21.70
N PHE A 288 10.27 -16.22 -21.10
CA PHE A 288 10.19 -16.07 -19.64
C PHE A 288 8.74 -16.16 -19.14
N ASP A 289 8.57 -16.91 -18.05
CA ASP A 289 7.29 -16.94 -17.34
C ASP A 289 6.95 -15.57 -16.75
N VAL A 290 5.67 -15.20 -16.79
CA VAL A 290 5.19 -13.97 -16.16
C VAL A 290 5.46 -14.03 -14.65
N ARG A 291 5.95 -12.93 -14.06
CA ARG A 291 6.37 -12.84 -12.65
C ARG A 291 7.48 -13.83 -12.29
N SER A 292 8.43 -14.02 -13.22
CA SER A 292 9.69 -14.71 -12.95
C SER A 292 10.86 -13.75 -12.73
N ASN A 293 11.93 -14.29 -12.15
CA ASN A 293 13.25 -13.67 -12.04
C ASN A 293 14.30 -14.68 -12.51
N ASP A 294 14.37 -14.88 -13.83
CA ASP A 294 15.33 -15.82 -14.44
C ASP A 294 16.22 -15.15 -15.49
N LEU A 295 16.33 -13.82 -15.46
CA LEU A 295 17.10 -13.05 -16.41
C LEU A 295 18.12 -12.18 -15.66
N CYS A 296 19.39 -12.33 -16.00
CA CYS A 296 20.51 -11.53 -15.51
C CYS A 296 21.13 -10.75 -16.67
N ILE A 297 21.34 -9.45 -16.46
CA ILE A 297 21.83 -8.51 -17.46
C ILE A 297 23.07 -7.85 -16.91
N TYR A 298 24.17 -7.92 -17.67
CA TYR A 298 25.44 -7.31 -17.30
C TYR A 298 25.60 -5.99 -18.05
N CYS A 299 25.78 -4.90 -17.29
CA CYS A 299 26.14 -3.56 -17.78
C CYS A 299 27.63 -3.29 -17.60
#